data_AF-A0A938G700-F1
#
_entry.id   AF-A0A938G700-F1
#
_cell.length_a   1.000
_cell.length_b   1.000
_cell.length_c   1.000
_cell.angle_alpha   90.00
_cell.angle_beta   90.00
_cell.angle_gamma   90.00
#
_symmetry.space_group_name_H-M   'P 1'
#
loop_
_entity.id
_entity.type
_entity.pdbx_description
1 polymer ?
#
loop_
_entity_poly.entity_id
_entity_poly.type
_entity_poly.pdbx_seq_one_letter_code
_entity_poly.pdbx_strand_id
1 'polypeptide(L)'
;GFVDTFRGWGRSLALTGVDRTARQWLDVLTTALTLAAPLWLLFVGIATPVTALLVLIRLGTLIGTARTYERRGPGYWLSPLADLLVWFVVVRGVVSPSREWRGRQY
;
A
#
# COMPACT_ATOMS: atom_id res chain seq x y z
N GLY A 1 17.42 -10.34 -3.99
CA GLY A 1 17.42 -9.27 -5.01
C GLY A 1 16.07 -8.58 -5.09
N PHE A 2 15.88 -7.64 -6.03
CA PHE A 2 14.63 -6.85 -6.17
C PHE A 2 13.36 -7.72 -6.25
N VAL A 3 13.42 -8.85 -6.96
CA VAL A 3 12.30 -9.82 -7.07
C VAL A 3 11.97 -10.47 -5.72
N ASP A 4 12.98 -10.83 -4.93
CA ASP A 4 12.76 -11.39 -3.58
C ASP A 4 12.18 -10.34 -2.64
N THR A 5 12.60 -9.08 -2.75
CA THR A 5 12.02 -7.96 -2.00
C THR A 5 10.55 -7.78 -2.36
N PHE A 6 10.21 -7.79 -3.65
CA PHE A 6 8.83 -7.66 -4.12
C PHE A 6 7.94 -8.80 -3.63
N ARG A 7 8.41 -10.06 -3.71
CA ARG A 7 7.67 -11.22 -3.19
C ARG A 7 7.56 -11.20 -1.66
N GLY A 8 8.63 -10.83 -0.98
CA GLY A 8 8.68 -10.76 0.49
C GLY A 8 7.79 -9.67 1.07
N TRP A 9 7.67 -8.52 0.39
CA TRP A 9 6.81 -7.40 0.81
C TRP A 9 5.34 -7.79 0.85
N GLY A 10 4.82 -8.42 -0.20
CA GLY A 10 3.41 -8.86 -0.21
C GLY A 10 3.07 -9.78 0.95
N ARG A 11 3.98 -10.70 1.31
CA ARG A 11 3.83 -11.60 2.46
C ARG A 11 3.84 -10.86 3.79
N SER A 12 4.81 -9.94 3.98
CA SER A 12 4.97 -9.23 5.24
C SER A 12 3.89 -8.19 5.49
N LEU A 13 3.41 -7.52 4.43
CA LEU A 13 2.39 -6.48 4.53
C LEU A 13 0.97 -7.04 4.71
N ALA A 14 0.68 -8.22 4.17
CA ALA A 14 -0.64 -8.84 4.29
C ALA A 14 -0.91 -9.49 5.67
N LEU A 15 0.13 -9.65 6.52
CA LEU A 15 0.06 -10.30 7.84
C LEU A 15 -0.73 -11.62 7.84
N THR A 16 -0.67 -12.33 6.71
CA THR A 16 -1.52 -13.48 6.44
C THR A 16 -1.09 -14.65 7.31
N GLY A 17 -1.90 -14.99 8.31
CA GLY A 17 -1.65 -16.06 9.29
C GLY A 17 -1.70 -15.63 10.76
N VAL A 18 -1.69 -14.32 11.05
CA VAL A 18 -1.82 -13.79 12.42
C VAL A 18 -3.22 -13.19 12.66
N ASP A 19 -3.78 -12.53 11.65
CA ASP A 19 -5.04 -11.80 11.79
C ASP A 19 -6.25 -12.57 11.22
N ARG A 20 -7.46 -12.18 11.66
CA ARG A 20 -8.71 -12.76 11.16
C ARG A 20 -8.94 -12.33 9.71
N THR A 21 -9.38 -13.25 8.85
CA THR A 21 -9.65 -12.98 7.42
C THR A 21 -10.59 -11.79 7.20
N ALA A 22 -11.62 -11.62 8.05
CA ALA A 22 -12.52 -10.46 7.97
C ALA A 22 -11.80 -9.12 8.21
N ARG A 23 -10.82 -9.08 9.10
CA ARG A 23 -10.01 -7.87 9.37
C ARG A 23 -9.09 -7.56 8.19
N GLN A 24 -8.45 -8.58 7.62
CA GLN A 24 -7.61 -8.40 6.42
C GLN A 24 -8.39 -7.80 5.24
N TRP A 25 -9.62 -8.27 5.01
CA TRP A 25 -10.47 -7.67 3.96
C TRP A 25 -10.92 -6.24 4.29
N LEU A 26 -11.21 -5.95 5.56
CA LEU A 26 -11.52 -4.60 6.00
C LEU A 26 -10.33 -3.66 5.81
N ASP A 27 -9.12 -4.11 6.11
CA ASP A 27 -7.89 -3.34 5.92
C ASP A 27 -7.59 -3.10 4.44
N VAL A 28 -7.79 -4.12 3.60
CA VAL A 28 -7.70 -4.00 2.13
C VAL A 28 -8.70 -2.97 1.61
N LEU A 29 -9.95 -3.02 2.07
CA LEU A 29 -10.97 -2.06 1.67
C LEU A 29 -10.64 -0.64 2.17
N THR A 30 -10.21 -0.52 3.43
CA THR A 30 -9.85 0.76 4.03
C THR A 30 -8.69 1.40 3.27
N THR A 31 -7.63 0.64 3.00
CA THR A 31 -6.48 1.13 2.22
C THR A 31 -6.83 1.41 0.76
N ALA A 32 -7.76 0.67 0.16
CA ALA A 32 -8.29 0.99 -1.17
C ALA A 32 -8.92 2.38 -1.19
N LEU A 33 -9.81 2.65 -0.23
CA LEU A 33 -10.60 3.88 -0.18
C LEU A 33 -9.80 5.11 0.28
N THR A 34 -8.83 4.90 1.18
CA THR A 34 -8.10 6.00 1.84
C THR A 34 -6.75 6.30 1.21
N LEU A 35 -6.10 5.31 0.59
CA LEU A 35 -4.74 5.44 0.05
C LEU A 35 -4.71 5.28 -1.46
N ALA A 36 -5.21 4.16 -1.98
CA ALA A 36 -5.03 3.79 -3.38
C ALA A 36 -5.93 4.60 -4.32
N ALA A 37 -7.24 4.65 -4.08
CA ALA A 37 -8.22 5.25 -4.97
C ALA A 37 -8.18 6.78 -5.05
N PRO A 38 -7.96 7.56 -3.96
CA PRO A 38 -8.22 9.00 -3.98
C PRO A 38 -7.46 9.79 -5.06
N LEU A 39 -6.20 9.46 -5.28
CA LEU A 39 -5.38 10.13 -6.30
C LEU A 39 -5.94 9.90 -7.71
N TRP A 40 -6.39 8.68 -8.01
CA TRP A 40 -6.93 8.32 -9.32
C TRP A 40 -8.35 8.86 -9.52
N LEU A 41 -9.18 8.88 -8.48
CA LEU A 41 -10.49 9.51 -8.54
C LEU A 41 -10.38 11.01 -8.81
N LEU A 42 -9.38 11.69 -8.23
CA LEU A 42 -9.05 13.07 -8.53
C LEU A 42 -8.60 13.25 -9.98
N PHE A 43 -7.72 12.35 -10.47
CA PHE A 43 -7.22 12.39 -11.84
C PHE A 43 -8.31 12.18 -12.90
N VAL A 44 -9.26 11.28 -12.65
CA VAL A 44 -10.37 10.97 -13.57
C VAL A 44 -11.54 11.97 -13.45
N GLY A 45 -11.49 12.90 -12.49
CA GLY A 45 -12.48 13.97 -12.34
C GLY A 45 -13.75 13.56 -11.59
N ILE A 46 -13.71 12.48 -10.81
CA ILE A 46 -14.83 11.96 -9.99
C ILE A 46 -14.58 12.23 -8.49
N ALA A 47 -13.58 13.06 -8.16
CA ALA A 47 -13.24 13.35 -6.78
C ALA A 47 -14.34 14.12 -6.04
N THR A 48 -14.52 13.74 -4.78
CA THR A 48 -15.30 14.49 -3.79
C THR A 48 -14.38 15.35 -2.92
N PRO A 49 -14.92 16.28 -2.10
CA PRO A 49 -14.11 17.00 -1.11
C PRO A 49 -13.35 16.06 -0.16
N VAL A 50 -13.94 14.92 0.21
CA VAL A 50 -13.29 13.89 1.04
C VAL A 50 -12.10 13.29 0.30
N THR A 51 -12.25 13.00 -0.99
CA THR A 51 -11.17 12.50 -1.86
C THR A 51 -10.00 13.48 -1.91
N ALA A 52 -10.28 14.76 -2.11
CA ALA A 52 -9.25 15.80 -2.14
C ALA A 52 -8.55 15.94 -0.77
N LEU A 53 -9.31 15.88 0.33
CA LEU A 53 -8.75 15.91 1.67
C LEU A 53 -7.80 14.73 1.93
N LEU A 54 -8.17 13.52 1.52
CA LEU A 54 -7.31 12.33 1.64
C LEU A 54 -6.00 12.49 0.86
N VAL A 55 -6.05 13.05 -0.35
CA VAL A 55 -4.84 13.36 -1.13
C VAL A 55 -3.98 14.40 -0.41
N LEU A 56 -4.58 15.45 0.15
CA LEU A 56 -3.85 16.47 0.91
C LEU A 56 -3.19 15.88 2.16
N ILE A 57 -3.87 15.01 2.89
CA ILE A 57 -3.29 14.29 4.04
C ILE A 57 -2.08 13.47 3.58
N ARG A 58 -2.20 12.71 2.48
CA ARG A 58 -1.11 11.90 1.92
C ARG A 58 0.11 12.74 1.55
N LEU A 59 -0.10 13.88 0.90
CA LEU A 59 0.96 14.82 0.54
C LEU A 59 1.58 15.47 1.79
N GLY A 60 0.76 15.85 2.78
CA GLY A 60 1.21 16.36 4.06
C GLY A 60 2.09 15.36 4.82
N THR A 61 1.73 14.07 4.79
CA THR A 61 2.57 12.99 5.35
C THR A 61 3.92 12.89 4.64
N LEU A 62 3.96 13.02 3.31
CA LEU A 62 5.23 13.07 2.57
C LEU A 62 6.06 14.29 2.97
N ILE A 63 5.47 15.48 3.02
CA ILE A 63 6.21 16.67 3.43
C ILE A 63 6.73 16.53 4.87
N GLY A 64 5.91 16.03 5.79
CA GLY A 64 6.27 15.83 7.20
C GLY A 64 7.36 14.78 7.41
N THR A 65 7.33 13.69 6.64
CA THR A 65 8.34 12.61 6.73
C THR A 65 9.58 12.87 5.87
N ALA A 66 9.59 13.90 5.02
CA ALA A 66 10.70 14.13 4.10
C ALA A 66 12.06 14.21 4.81
N ARG A 67 12.12 14.82 5.99
CA ARG A 67 13.37 14.98 6.75
C ARG A 67 13.92 13.69 7.33
N THR A 68 13.09 12.65 7.49
CA THR A 68 13.52 11.36 8.07
C THR A 68 14.20 10.46 7.04
N TYR A 69 14.03 10.73 5.74
CA TYR A 69 14.67 9.98 4.67
C TYR A 69 16.02 10.60 4.30
N GLU A 70 17.08 9.79 4.33
CA GLU A 70 18.43 10.19 3.90
C GLU A 70 18.47 10.61 2.43
N ARG A 71 17.68 9.94 1.58
CA ARG A 71 17.61 10.22 0.13
C ARG A 71 16.17 10.58 -0.27
N ARG A 72 15.96 11.83 -0.68
CA ARG A 72 14.66 12.38 -1.11
C ARG A 72 14.62 12.54 -2.62
N GLY A 73 14.88 11.45 -3.32
CA GLY A 73 14.88 11.44 -4.79
C GLY A 73 13.47 11.57 -5.39
N PRO A 74 13.35 11.64 -6.73
CA PRO A 74 12.07 11.70 -7.42
C PRO A 74 11.11 10.57 -7.01
N GLY A 75 11.63 9.36 -6.78
CA GLY A 75 10.81 8.22 -6.35
C GLY A 75 10.10 8.43 -5.00
N TYR A 76 10.66 9.23 -4.09
CA TYR A 76 10.00 9.56 -2.83
C TYR A 76 8.75 10.42 -3.07
N TRP A 77 8.89 11.47 -3.86
CA TRP A 77 7.80 12.41 -4.16
C TRP A 77 6.75 11.81 -5.11
N LEU A 78 7.16 10.90 -6.00
CA LEU A 78 6.26 10.17 -6.90
C LEU A 78 5.64 8.92 -6.25
N SER A 79 5.97 8.62 -4.99
CA SER A 79 5.45 7.44 -4.30
C SER A 79 3.92 7.33 -4.27
N PRO A 80 3.11 8.41 -4.24
CA PRO A 80 1.65 8.29 -4.32
C PRO A 80 1.15 7.60 -5.60
N LEU A 81 1.88 7.72 -6.71
CA LEU A 81 1.53 7.04 -7.97
C LEU A 81 1.69 5.52 -7.85
N ALA A 82 2.57 5.05 -6.96
CA ALA A 82 2.80 3.65 -6.70
C ALA A 82 1.79 3.04 -5.71
N ASP A 83 1.00 3.85 -4.99
CA ASP A 83 0.09 3.37 -3.95
C ASP A 83 -0.92 2.33 -4.50
N LEU A 84 -1.39 2.50 -5.75
CA LEU A 84 -2.26 1.53 -6.42
C LEU A 84 -1.56 0.21 -6.73
N LEU A 85 -0.32 0.25 -7.22
CA LEU A 85 0.47 -0.95 -7.49
C LEU A 85 0.76 -1.71 -6.20
N VAL A 86 1.13 -0.99 -5.14
CA VAL A 86 1.37 -1.55 -3.81
C VAL A 86 0.10 -2.21 -3.26
N TRP A 87 -1.05 -1.56 -3.43
CA TRP A 87 -2.32 -2.13 -3.00
C TRP A 87 -2.62 -3.47 -3.69
N PHE A 88 -2.40 -3.59 -5.00
CA PHE A 88 -2.53 -4.88 -5.70
C PHE A 88 -1.61 -5.97 -5.16
N VAL A 89 -0.37 -5.62 -4.78
CA VAL A 89 0.57 -6.56 -4.16
C VAL A 89 0.05 -7.04 -2.80
N VAL A 90 -0.52 -6.14 -1.99
CA VAL A 90 -1.14 -6.48 -0.70
C VAL A 90 -2.35 -7.39 -0.89
N VAL A 91 -3.27 -7.04 -1.80
CA VAL A 91 -4.44 -7.86 -2.14
C VAL A 91 -4.01 -9.26 -2.54
N ARG A 92 -2.99 -9.38 -3.39
CA ARG A 92 -2.44 -10.68 -3.78
C ARG A 92 -1.89 -11.46 -2.59
N GLY A 93 -1.23 -10.79 -1.64
CA GLY A 93 -0.75 -11.40 -0.39
C GLY A 93 -1.86 -11.92 0.53
N VAL A 94 -3.04 -11.28 0.50
CA VAL A 94 -4.25 -11.73 1.20
C VAL A 94 -4.91 -12.91 0.49
N VAL A 95 -5.04 -12.85 -0.85
CA VAL A 95 -5.70 -13.89 -1.67
C VAL A 95 -4.86 -15.15 -1.85
N SER A 96 -3.53 -15.01 -1.93
CA SER A 96 -2.60 -16.12 -2.11
C SER A 96 -1.50 -16.09 -1.05
N PRO A 97 -1.83 -16.43 0.21
CA PRO A 97 -0.87 -16.45 1.30
C PRO A 97 0.27 -17.43 1.00
N SER A 98 1.51 -16.96 1.01
CA SER A 98 2.65 -17.88 0.96
C SER A 98 2.83 -18.52 2.34
N ARG A 99 2.65 -19.84 2.45
CA ARG A 99 2.86 -20.59 3.69
C ARG A 99 4.27 -21.19 3.81
N GLU A 100 5.25 -20.55 3.17
CA GLU A 100 6.62 -21.03 3.16
C GLU A 100 7.49 -20.21 4.14
N TRP A 101 8.11 -20.91 5.10
CA TRP A 101 9.02 -20.33 6.07
C TRP A 101 10.33 -21.13 6.12
N ARG A 102 11.44 -20.50 5.73
CA ARG A 102 12.80 -21.11 5.70
C ARG A 102 12.86 -22.47 4.97
N GLY A 103 12.19 -22.57 3.82
CA GLY A 103 12.14 -23.79 3.00
C GLY A 103 11.17 -24.86 3.52
N ARG A 104 10.31 -24.54 4.49
CA ARG A 104 9.24 -25.44 4.97
C ARG A 104 7.87 -24.88 4.61
N GLN A 105 7.00 -25.73 4.07
CA GLN A 105 5.61 -25.39 3.73
C GLN A 105 4.66 -25.78 4.88
N TYR A 106 3.66 -24.93 5.14
CA TYR A 106 2.59 -25.10 6.14
C TYR A 106 1.21 -24.92 5.49
#